data_AF-A0A6A6J6Y8-F1
#
_entry.id   AF-A0A6A6J6Y8-F1
#
_cell.length_a   1.000
_cell.length_b   1.000
_cell.length_c   1.000
_cell.angle_alpha   90.00
_cell.angle_beta   90.00
_cell.angle_gamma   90.00
#
_symmetry.space_group_name_H-M   'P 1'
#
loop_
_entity.id
_entity.type
_entity.pdbx_description
1 polymer ?
#
loop_
_entity_poly.entity_id
_entity_poly.type
_entity_poly.pdbx_seq_one_letter_code
_entity_poly.pdbx_strand_id
1 'polypeptide(L)'
;MALRSFFVLQQVRLHVSLGADGSNRIGVVLAQGKELFSDSTHGPHADTLHYILSNLDYTMDEQTQSALDGHLQVSHSNNLQTLQKPAGRYARAIRKGRPRPSDTWDVKFAKNDIVEILEDLGRDWYYLRKEKNGTKGTAHGSWLDFTYQAFQTFQQDSDKLFSRKDNSTFITLPPVMYFCQEIKCKEEKRDDNKPDFCNHELEKLLRRSGNYSCKLLRQQRIKWHPDQFAKYCREDCREVLTRKADSLCAMLGSLLAKEKEKGQSK
;
A
#
# COMPACT_ATOMS: atom_id res chain seq x y z
N MET A 1 34.84 -20.80 -25.24
CA MET A 1 34.97 -19.32 -25.20
C MET A 1 33.70 -18.75 -24.58
N ALA A 2 33.79 -18.21 -23.36
CA ALA A 2 32.65 -17.61 -22.65
C ALA A 2 32.69 -16.09 -22.82
N LEU A 3 31.63 -15.51 -23.37
CA LEU A 3 31.43 -14.06 -23.46
C LEU A 3 30.97 -13.54 -22.09
N ARG A 4 31.81 -12.74 -21.43
CA ARG A 4 31.43 -11.94 -20.27
C ARG A 4 30.89 -10.60 -20.77
N SER A 5 29.60 -10.36 -20.59
CA SER A 5 29.01 -9.03 -20.76
C SER A 5 29.43 -8.15 -19.57
N PHE A 6 30.22 -7.11 -19.85
CA PHE A 6 30.47 -6.03 -18.91
C PHE A 6 29.34 -5.00 -19.03
N PHE A 7 28.58 -4.80 -17.96
CA PHE A 7 27.72 -3.62 -17.83
C PHE A 7 28.59 -2.48 -17.29
N VAL A 8 28.79 -1.45 -18.10
CA VAL A 8 29.38 -0.18 -17.66
C VAL A 8 28.27 0.61 -16.96
N LEU A 9 28.38 0.78 -15.64
CA LEU A 9 27.52 1.71 -14.90
C LEU A 9 27.91 3.14 -15.31
N GLN A 10 27.06 3.81 -16.08
CA GLN A 10 27.25 5.22 -16.42
C GLN A 10 26.95 6.08 -15.19
N GLN A 11 27.86 6.98 -14.84
CA GLN A 11 27.64 7.99 -13.80
C GLN A 11 26.57 8.98 -14.29
N VAL A 12 25.53 9.19 -13.49
CA VAL A 12 24.56 10.27 -13.66
C VAL A 12 24.92 11.37 -12.67
N ARG A 13 25.03 12.62 -13.14
CA ARG A 13 25.19 13.79 -12.25
C ARG A 13 23.88 14.57 -12.22
N LEU A 14 23.41 14.85 -11.02
CA LEU A 14 22.29 15.76 -10.77
C LEU A 14 22.86 17.16 -10.54
N HIS A 15 22.31 18.15 -11.24
CA HIS A 15 22.63 19.55 -11.01
C HIS A 15 21.36 20.30 -10.61
N VAL A 16 21.40 21.01 -9.49
CA VAL A 16 20.32 21.91 -9.07
C VAL A 16 20.78 23.33 -9.31
N SER A 17 20.02 24.09 -10.09
CA SER A 17 20.28 25.51 -10.34
C SER A 17 19.08 26.36 -9.94
N LEU A 18 19.35 27.60 -9.54
CA LEU A 18 18.31 28.60 -9.34
C LEU A 18 18.01 29.27 -10.70
N GLY A 19 16.75 29.25 -11.12
CA GLY A 19 16.26 30.04 -12.25
C GLY A 19 16.31 31.54 -11.94
N ALA A 20 16.35 32.37 -12.99
CA ALA A 20 16.35 33.83 -12.85
C ALA A 20 15.08 34.38 -12.16
N ASP A 21 14.02 33.58 -12.10
CA ASP A 21 12.76 33.84 -11.40
C ASP A 21 12.76 33.34 -9.93
N GLY A 22 13.87 32.81 -9.44
CA GLY A 22 13.99 32.22 -8.11
C GLY A 22 13.43 30.80 -7.98
N SER A 23 13.00 30.16 -9.09
CA SER A 23 12.55 28.78 -9.08
C SER A 23 13.72 27.79 -9.03
N ASN A 24 13.58 26.67 -8.31
CA ASN A 24 14.56 25.58 -8.36
C ASN A 24 14.37 24.77 -9.64
N ARG A 25 15.45 24.60 -10.42
CA ARG A 25 15.50 23.74 -11.59
C ARG A 25 16.40 22.55 -11.29
N ILE A 26 15.89 21.34 -11.50
CA ILE A 26 16.66 20.09 -11.37
C ILE A 26 16.97 19.61 -12.79
N GLY A 27 18.25 19.62 -13.16
CA GLY A 27 18.76 19.04 -14.39
C GLY A 27 19.40 17.68 -14.13
N VAL A 28 19.15 16.73 -15.04
CA VAL A 28 19.86 15.45 -15.06
C VAL A 28 20.84 15.48 -16.23
N VAL A 29 22.13 15.37 -15.93
CA VAL A 29 23.17 15.29 -16.96
C VAL A 29 23.62 13.84 -17.07
N LEU A 30 23.35 13.24 -18.24
CA LEU A 30 23.85 11.92 -18.58
C LEU A 30 25.29 12.03 -19.11
N ALA A 31 26.13 11.02 -18.86
CA ALA A 31 27.57 11.01 -19.16
C ALA A 31 27.97 11.33 -20.62
N GLN A 32 27.01 11.37 -21.56
CA GLN A 32 27.22 11.76 -22.95
C GLN A 32 27.03 13.28 -23.21
N GLY A 33 26.94 14.11 -22.16
CA GLY A 33 26.79 15.56 -22.30
C GLY A 33 25.41 15.98 -22.80
N LYS A 34 24.42 15.08 -22.76
CA LYS A 34 23.04 15.38 -23.11
C LYS A 34 22.32 15.86 -21.85
N GLU A 35 22.06 17.15 -21.80
CA GLU A 35 21.30 17.78 -20.72
C GLU A 35 19.80 17.58 -20.96
N LEU A 36 19.11 17.08 -19.93
CA LEU A 36 17.66 17.06 -19.89
C LEU A 36 17.22 18.05 -18.83
N PHE A 37 16.59 19.13 -19.26
CA PHE A 37 15.96 20.11 -18.39
C PHE A 37 14.46 19.84 -18.31
N SER A 38 13.90 19.90 -17.11
CA SER A 38 12.45 20.01 -16.91
C SER A 38 12.13 21.29 -16.15
N ASP A 39 11.48 22.23 -16.82
CA ASP A 39 10.82 23.35 -16.16
C ASP A 39 9.43 22.87 -15.73
N SER A 40 9.22 22.64 -14.43
CA SER A 40 7.90 22.27 -13.94
C SER A 40 7.53 23.11 -12.73
N THR A 41 6.65 24.09 -12.95
CA THR A 41 5.89 24.73 -11.88
C THR A 41 4.54 24.05 -11.66
N HIS A 42 4.00 23.22 -12.56
CA HIS A 42 2.79 22.40 -12.32
C HIS A 42 2.72 21.14 -13.22
N GLY A 43 2.63 19.91 -12.65
CA GLY A 43 2.32 18.67 -13.39
C GLY A 43 2.99 17.38 -12.87
N PRO A 44 2.51 16.17 -13.24
CA PRO A 44 2.59 14.90 -12.48
C PRO A 44 3.96 14.18 -12.49
N HIS A 45 5.07 14.90 -12.61
CA HIS A 45 6.41 14.31 -12.77
C HIS A 45 7.25 14.24 -11.49
N ALA A 46 6.75 14.75 -10.35
CA ALA A 46 7.41 14.59 -9.06
C ALA A 46 7.57 13.11 -8.68
N ASP A 47 6.58 12.27 -9.00
CA ASP A 47 6.62 10.83 -8.75
C ASP A 47 7.65 10.11 -9.64
N THR A 48 7.92 10.63 -10.84
CA THR A 48 8.95 10.08 -11.74
C THR A 48 10.37 10.35 -11.22
N LEU A 49 10.63 11.56 -10.70
CA LEU A 49 11.92 11.88 -10.08
C LEU A 49 12.13 11.10 -8.78
N HIS A 50 11.09 10.96 -7.95
CA HIS A 50 11.18 10.18 -6.71
C HIS A 50 11.43 8.69 -7.01
N TYR A 51 10.83 8.14 -8.07
CA TYR A 51 11.10 6.78 -8.55
C TYR A 51 12.54 6.61 -9.06
N ILE A 52 13.07 7.55 -9.84
CA ILE A 52 14.46 7.51 -10.33
C ILE A 52 15.45 7.58 -9.16
N LEU A 53 15.23 8.46 -8.20
CA LEU A 53 16.12 8.63 -7.04
C LEU A 53 16.07 7.42 -6.08
N SER A 54 14.91 6.77 -5.93
CA SER A 54 14.76 5.59 -5.06
C SER A 54 15.41 4.30 -5.59
N ASN A 55 15.85 4.28 -6.86
CA ASN A 55 16.44 3.10 -7.50
C ASN A 55 17.93 3.28 -7.85
N LEU A 56 18.54 4.41 -7.50
CA LEU A 56 19.98 4.62 -7.64
C LEU A 56 20.64 4.47 -6.26
N ASP A 57 21.52 3.46 -6.10
CA ASP A 57 22.44 3.37 -4.95
C ASP A 57 23.47 4.51 -5.08
N TYR A 58 23.08 5.70 -4.62
CA TYR A 58 23.91 6.90 -4.65
C TYR A 58 24.41 7.22 -3.24
N THR A 59 25.72 7.20 -3.05
CA THR A 59 26.37 7.74 -1.86
C THR A 59 26.58 9.24 -2.09
N MET A 60 25.85 10.09 -1.34
CA MET A 60 26.06 11.54 -1.37
C MET A 60 27.43 11.89 -0.79
N ASP A 61 28.10 12.89 -1.36
CA ASP A 61 29.33 13.42 -0.78
C ASP A 61 29.04 14.40 0.38
N GLU A 62 30.04 14.53 1.25
CA GLU A 62 29.98 15.28 2.51
C GLU A 62 29.77 16.79 2.30
N GLN A 63 30.14 17.31 1.13
CA GLN A 63 29.95 18.72 0.77
C GLN A 63 28.49 19.03 0.42
N THR A 64 27.78 18.09 -0.21
CA THR A 64 26.35 18.25 -0.54
C THR A 64 25.47 18.13 0.72
N GLN A 65 25.89 17.30 1.69
CA GLN A 65 25.23 17.15 2.99
C GLN A 65 25.30 18.47 3.81
N SER A 66 26.46 19.11 3.83
CA SER A 66 26.70 20.37 4.56
C SER A 66 25.91 21.56 4.01
N ALA A 67 25.68 21.62 2.69
CA ALA A 67 24.86 22.64 2.05
C ALA A 67 23.35 22.51 2.36
N LEU A 68 22.87 21.28 2.62
CA LEU A 68 21.49 21.03 3.06
C LEU A 68 21.28 21.41 4.54
N ASP A 69 22.26 21.14 5.40
CA ASP A 69 22.16 21.43 6.84
C ASP A 69 22.25 22.94 7.15
N GLY A 70 22.98 23.72 6.33
CA GLY A 70 23.10 25.17 6.48
C GLY A 70 21.83 25.96 6.14
N HIS A 71 20.90 25.39 5.37
CA HIS A 71 19.69 26.10 4.91
C HIS A 71 18.45 25.84 5.79
N LEU A 72 18.54 24.92 6.76
CA LEU A 72 17.42 24.42 7.57
C LEU A 72 17.13 25.24 8.86
N GLN A 73 17.81 26.37 9.09
CA GLN A 73 17.64 27.16 10.32
C GLN A 73 16.75 28.42 10.24
N VAL A 74 16.09 28.72 9.11
CA VAL A 74 15.30 29.99 8.97
C VAL A 74 13.80 29.77 8.70
N SER A 75 13.25 28.59 9.00
CA SER A 75 11.78 28.41 8.95
C SER A 75 11.28 27.41 9.98
N HIS A 76 11.48 27.73 11.25
CA HIS A 76 10.81 27.08 12.38
C HIS A 76 10.02 28.13 13.16
N SER A 77 8.88 28.55 12.61
CA SER A 77 7.77 29.12 13.39
C SER A 77 6.54 29.24 12.50
N ASN A 78 5.44 28.63 12.96
CA ASN A 78 4.07 28.77 12.45
C ASN A 78 3.68 27.94 11.22
N ASN A 79 3.80 26.61 11.32
CA ASN A 79 2.82 25.75 10.67
C ASN A 79 2.67 24.41 11.44
N LEU A 80 2.10 24.49 12.65
CA LEU A 80 1.37 23.34 13.20
C LEU A 80 0.14 23.16 12.33
N GLN A 81 0.33 22.55 11.16
CA GLN A 81 -0.75 21.85 10.48
C GLN A 81 -1.32 20.93 11.54
N THR A 82 -2.55 21.22 11.96
CA THR A 82 -3.37 20.29 12.70
C THR A 82 -3.42 19.06 11.81
N LEU A 83 -2.57 18.07 12.11
CA LEU A 83 -2.60 16.74 11.51
C LEU A 83 -4.06 16.34 11.65
N GLN A 84 -4.81 16.43 10.55
CA GLN A 84 -6.20 16.03 10.52
C GLN A 84 -6.18 14.57 10.91
N LYS A 85 -6.55 14.35 12.17
CA LYS A 85 -6.58 13.04 12.82
C LYS A 85 -7.32 12.12 11.86
N PRO A 86 -6.66 11.16 11.20
CA PRO A 86 -7.32 10.35 10.19
C PRO A 86 -8.40 9.55 10.91
N ALA A 87 -9.65 9.99 10.74
CA ALA A 87 -10.78 9.38 11.42
C ALA A 87 -10.91 7.93 10.95
N GLY A 88 -11.08 7.01 11.90
CA GLY A 88 -11.51 5.64 11.62
C GLY A 88 -10.42 4.65 11.20
N ARG A 89 -9.23 4.66 11.82
CA ARG A 89 -8.32 3.51 11.72
C ARG A 89 -8.81 2.39 12.63
N TYR A 90 -8.98 1.18 12.10
CA TYR A 90 -9.44 0.02 12.88
C TYR A 90 -8.36 -1.06 12.92
N ALA A 91 -8.30 -1.79 14.03
CA ALA A 91 -7.47 -2.97 14.17
C ALA A 91 -8.25 -4.09 14.83
N ARG A 92 -7.78 -5.32 14.65
CA ARG A 92 -8.30 -6.49 15.38
C ARG A 92 -7.29 -6.94 16.42
N ALA A 93 -7.73 -7.16 17.65
CA ALA A 93 -6.88 -7.76 18.68
C ALA A 93 -6.49 -9.20 18.31
N ILE A 94 -5.20 -9.49 18.18
CA ILE A 94 -4.71 -10.86 17.88
C ILE A 94 -4.42 -11.69 19.12
N ARG A 95 -4.40 -11.05 20.29
CA ARG A 95 -4.13 -11.65 21.60
C ARG A 95 -5.11 -11.12 22.63
N LYS A 96 -5.18 -11.76 23.80
CA LYS A 96 -5.92 -11.24 24.95
C LYS A 96 -5.07 -10.17 25.64
N GLY A 97 -5.63 -9.00 25.88
CA GLY A 97 -4.96 -7.94 26.65
C GLY A 97 -4.66 -8.43 28.07
N ARG A 98 -3.44 -8.19 28.54
CA ARG A 98 -3.00 -8.53 29.90
C ARG A 98 -2.68 -7.24 30.66
N PRO A 99 -3.70 -6.43 31.02
CA PRO A 99 -3.45 -5.23 31.80
C PRO A 99 -2.75 -5.60 33.10
N ARG A 100 -1.72 -4.84 33.45
CA ARG A 100 -1.11 -4.97 34.77
C ARG A 100 -2.11 -4.47 35.82
N PRO A 101 -2.19 -5.10 37.01
CA PRO A 101 -3.11 -4.66 38.05
C PRO A 101 -2.94 -3.18 38.45
N SER A 102 -1.72 -2.66 38.32
CA SER A 102 -1.37 -1.27 38.60
C SER A 102 -1.56 -0.31 37.42
N ASP A 103 -1.81 -0.81 36.21
CA ASP A 103 -1.89 -0.01 34.99
C ASP A 103 -3.34 0.14 34.56
N THR A 104 -3.92 1.30 34.89
CA THR A 104 -5.31 1.62 34.56
C THR A 104 -5.50 1.98 33.08
N TRP A 105 -4.42 2.16 32.33
CA TRP A 105 -4.48 2.60 30.95
C TRP A 105 -4.63 1.43 29.98
N ASP A 106 -4.12 0.24 30.34
CA ASP A 106 -4.22 -0.96 29.52
C ASP A 106 -5.67 -1.46 29.36
N VAL A 107 -6.15 -1.54 28.12
CA VAL A 107 -7.52 -2.01 27.85
C VAL A 107 -7.62 -3.55 27.90
N LYS A 108 -8.67 -4.06 28.57
CA LYS A 108 -9.03 -5.49 28.51
C LYS A 108 -9.75 -5.80 27.20
N PHE A 109 -9.06 -6.48 26.29
CA PHE A 109 -9.66 -7.04 25.08
C PHE A 109 -9.49 -8.56 25.01
N ALA A 110 -10.50 -9.20 24.41
CA ALA A 110 -10.44 -10.59 23.99
C ALA A 110 -9.76 -10.69 22.61
N LYS A 111 -9.26 -11.89 22.29
CA LYS A 111 -8.79 -12.17 20.93
C LYS A 111 -9.96 -11.98 19.96
N ASN A 112 -9.70 -11.33 18.84
CA ASN A 112 -10.63 -10.91 17.78
C ASN A 112 -11.54 -9.72 18.11
N ASP A 113 -11.38 -9.04 19.26
CA ASP A 113 -12.08 -7.77 19.48
C ASP A 113 -11.67 -6.74 18.41
N ILE A 114 -12.64 -6.03 17.85
CA ILE A 114 -12.40 -4.90 16.94
C ILE A 114 -12.23 -3.62 17.77
N VAL A 115 -11.17 -2.89 17.45
CA VAL A 115 -10.80 -1.65 18.13
C VAL A 115 -10.58 -0.54 17.11
N GLU A 116 -11.07 0.64 17.43
CA GLU A 116 -10.81 1.87 16.71
C GLU A 116 -9.57 2.55 17.33
N ILE A 117 -8.58 2.83 16.50
CA ILE A 117 -7.36 3.54 16.87
C ILE A 117 -7.67 5.02 16.95
N LEU A 118 -7.67 5.53 18.18
CA LEU A 118 -7.90 6.93 18.46
C LEU A 118 -6.61 7.74 18.38
N GLU A 119 -5.45 7.20 18.75
CA GLU A 119 -4.19 7.96 18.75
C GLU A 119 -2.98 7.03 18.64
N ASP A 120 -1.93 7.47 17.95
CA ASP A 120 -0.60 6.84 17.97
C ASP A 120 0.23 7.54 19.04
N LEU A 121 0.57 6.82 20.11
CA LEU A 121 1.33 7.34 21.24
C LEU A 121 2.85 7.19 21.05
N GLY A 122 3.28 6.69 19.89
CA GLY A 122 4.67 6.37 19.59
C GLY A 122 5.13 5.06 20.20
N ARG A 123 6.32 4.60 19.79
CA ARG A 123 6.92 3.32 20.24
C ARG A 123 5.97 2.12 20.11
N ASP A 124 5.17 2.10 19.04
CA ASP A 124 4.16 1.07 18.77
C ASP A 124 3.06 0.99 19.84
N TRP A 125 2.78 2.07 20.58
CA TRP A 125 1.63 2.15 21.50
C TRP A 125 0.49 2.95 20.90
N TYR A 126 -0.73 2.48 21.12
CA TYR A 126 -1.93 3.08 20.54
C TYR A 126 -2.97 3.32 21.62
N TYR A 127 -3.56 4.51 21.65
CA TYR A 127 -4.80 4.76 22.38
C TYR A 127 -5.98 4.37 21.49
N LEU A 128 -6.89 3.56 22.01
CA LEU A 128 -7.93 2.94 21.22
C LEU A 128 -9.25 2.80 21.98
N ARG A 129 -10.32 2.54 21.23
CA ARG A 129 -11.69 2.33 21.72
C ARG A 129 -12.22 1.01 21.20
N LYS A 130 -12.75 0.16 22.08
CA LYS A 130 -13.45 -1.07 21.67
C LYS A 130 -14.77 -0.72 20.99
N GLU A 131 -15.04 -1.34 19.85
CA GLU A 131 -16.27 -1.10 19.10
C GLU A 131 -17.51 -1.58 19.89
N LYS A 132 -17.42 -2.75 20.52
CA LYS A 132 -18.57 -3.41 21.18
C LYS A 132 -19.14 -2.64 22.38
N ASN A 133 -18.29 -2.02 23.19
CA ASN A 133 -18.70 -1.43 24.48
C ASN A 133 -18.12 -0.03 24.74
N GLY A 134 -17.41 0.55 23.77
CA GLY A 134 -16.83 1.89 23.88
C GLY A 134 -15.70 2.03 24.91
N THR A 135 -15.25 0.96 25.56
CA THR A 135 -14.15 1.03 26.53
C THR A 135 -12.88 1.49 25.85
N LYS A 136 -12.20 2.46 26.47
CA LYS A 136 -10.96 3.04 25.96
C LYS A 136 -9.76 2.53 26.76
N GLY A 137 -8.59 2.59 26.13
CA GLY A 137 -7.30 2.37 26.80
C GLY A 137 -6.18 2.20 25.79
N THR A 138 -5.04 1.72 26.25
CA THR A 138 -3.83 1.56 25.47
C THR A 138 -3.57 0.10 25.11
N ALA A 139 -2.94 -0.10 23.96
CA ALA A 139 -2.42 -1.40 23.55
C ALA A 139 -1.16 -1.22 22.71
N HIS A 140 -0.23 -2.17 22.85
CA HIS A 140 0.91 -2.26 21.96
C HIS A 140 0.47 -2.80 20.58
N GLY A 141 1.06 -2.32 19.49
CA GLY A 141 0.75 -2.71 18.11
C GLY A 141 0.99 -4.19 17.84
N SER A 142 1.97 -4.81 18.52
CA SER A 142 2.14 -6.28 18.55
C SER A 142 0.92 -7.09 19.04
N TRP A 143 -0.07 -6.43 19.65
CA TRP A 143 -1.34 -7.04 20.08
C TRP A 143 -2.47 -6.82 19.07
N LEU A 144 -2.22 -6.04 18.03
CA LEU A 144 -3.17 -5.54 17.07
C LEU A 144 -2.83 -6.01 15.65
N ASP A 145 -3.86 -6.23 14.86
CA ASP A 145 -3.77 -6.51 13.43
C ASP A 145 -4.43 -5.37 12.67
N PHE A 146 -3.61 -4.38 12.31
CA PHE A 146 -4.01 -3.17 11.58
C PHE A 146 -4.50 -3.44 10.16
N THR A 147 -4.23 -4.63 9.63
CA THR A 147 -4.68 -4.99 8.28
C THR A 147 -6.12 -5.50 8.26
N TYR A 148 -6.77 -5.66 9.41
CA TYR A 148 -8.21 -5.91 9.47
C TYR A 148 -8.97 -4.79 8.73
N GLN A 149 -8.55 -3.54 8.91
CA GLN A 149 -9.08 -2.41 8.16
C GLN A 149 -8.86 -2.59 6.65
N ALA A 150 -7.74 -3.16 6.22
CA ALA A 150 -7.49 -3.36 4.80
C ALA A 150 -8.53 -4.29 4.14
N PHE A 151 -8.97 -5.33 4.86
CA PHE A 151 -10.04 -6.20 4.38
C PHE A 151 -11.40 -5.48 4.33
N GLN A 152 -11.72 -4.67 5.35
CA GLN A 152 -12.96 -3.88 5.35
C GLN A 152 -12.98 -2.87 4.21
N THR A 153 -11.87 -2.15 3.98
CA THR A 153 -11.73 -1.23 2.85
C THR A 153 -11.91 -1.97 1.53
N PHE A 154 -11.25 -3.12 1.35
CA PHE A 154 -11.46 -3.95 0.16
C PHE A 154 -12.92 -4.37 -0.05
N GLN A 155 -13.64 -4.74 1.02
CA GLN A 155 -15.07 -5.06 0.91
C GLN A 155 -15.90 -3.84 0.52
N GLN A 156 -15.68 -2.70 1.15
CA GLN A 156 -16.40 -1.45 0.87
C GLN A 156 -16.16 -0.99 -0.57
N ASP A 157 -14.90 -1.01 -1.02
CA ASP A 157 -14.55 -0.63 -2.39
C ASP A 157 -15.15 -1.62 -3.39
N SER A 158 -15.14 -2.91 -3.07
CA SER A 158 -15.82 -3.93 -3.89
C SER A 158 -17.31 -3.63 -3.98
N ASP A 159 -18.00 -3.42 -2.86
CA ASP A 159 -19.45 -3.18 -2.85
C ASP A 159 -19.83 -1.87 -3.56
N LYS A 160 -19.01 -0.82 -3.39
CA LYS A 160 -19.16 0.44 -4.13
C LYS A 160 -19.04 0.22 -5.64
N LEU A 161 -18.08 -0.60 -6.07
CA LEU A 161 -17.89 -0.94 -7.47
C LEU A 161 -19.12 -1.67 -8.02
N PHE A 162 -19.61 -2.70 -7.34
CA PHE A 162 -20.81 -3.44 -7.78
C PHE A 162 -22.14 -2.68 -7.61
N SER A 163 -22.14 -1.53 -6.93
CA SER A 163 -23.32 -0.66 -6.81
C SER A 163 -23.45 0.31 -7.99
N ARG A 164 -22.38 0.50 -8.76
CA ARG A 164 -22.30 1.45 -9.89
C ARG A 164 -22.20 0.71 -11.22
N LYS A 165 -22.80 1.24 -12.28
CA LYS A 165 -22.81 0.62 -13.63
C LYS A 165 -21.85 1.28 -14.63
N ASP A 166 -20.98 2.15 -14.14
CA ASP A 166 -20.14 3.04 -14.93
C ASP A 166 -18.69 3.05 -14.43
N ASN A 167 -18.23 1.93 -13.87
CA ASN A 167 -16.87 1.86 -13.32
C ASN A 167 -15.82 2.00 -14.43
N SER A 168 -14.86 2.90 -14.20
CA SER A 168 -13.69 3.13 -15.05
C SER A 168 -12.37 2.69 -14.41
N THR A 169 -12.41 2.28 -13.14
CA THR A 169 -11.24 1.80 -12.39
C THR A 169 -11.50 0.42 -11.79
N PHE A 170 -10.42 -0.31 -11.55
CA PHE A 170 -10.46 -1.61 -10.87
C PHE A 170 -10.14 -1.43 -9.38
N ILE A 171 -10.52 -2.40 -8.56
CA ILE A 171 -10.18 -2.38 -7.13
C ILE A 171 -8.66 -2.50 -6.94
N THR A 172 -8.12 -1.72 -6.03
CA THR A 172 -6.73 -1.79 -5.57
C THR A 172 -6.68 -2.28 -4.13
N LEU A 173 -5.53 -2.79 -3.68
CA LEU A 173 -5.36 -3.08 -2.26
C LEU A 173 -4.91 -1.83 -1.51
N PRO A 174 -5.22 -1.74 -0.20
CA PRO A 174 -4.63 -0.70 0.63
C PRO A 174 -3.09 -0.84 0.69
N PRO A 175 -2.32 0.28 0.69
CA PRO A 175 -0.85 0.28 0.70
C PRO A 175 -0.19 -0.65 1.75
N VAL A 176 -0.85 -0.85 2.90
CA VAL A 176 -0.41 -1.75 3.97
C VAL A 176 -0.32 -3.24 3.54
N MET A 177 -0.88 -3.60 2.38
CA MET A 177 -0.91 -4.97 1.86
C MET A 177 0.15 -5.28 0.80
N TYR A 178 0.92 -4.29 0.32
CA TYR A 178 1.96 -4.49 -0.71
C TYR A 178 3.29 -4.95 -0.09
N PHE A 179 3.30 -6.13 0.52
CA PHE A 179 4.49 -6.70 1.16
C PHE A 179 5.08 -7.89 0.38
N CYS A 180 4.47 -8.33 -0.73
CA CYS A 180 4.99 -9.51 -1.43
C CYS A 180 6.27 -9.16 -2.19
N GLN A 181 7.37 -9.84 -1.83
CA GLN A 181 8.69 -9.60 -2.42
C GLN A 181 9.09 -10.63 -3.49
N GLU A 182 8.25 -11.65 -3.73
CA GLU A 182 8.49 -12.70 -4.72
C GLU A 182 8.69 -12.11 -6.12
N ILE A 183 9.79 -12.47 -6.78
CA ILE A 183 10.19 -11.91 -8.09
C ILE A 183 9.08 -12.12 -9.13
N LYS A 184 8.53 -13.34 -9.20
CA LYS A 184 7.43 -13.69 -10.12
C LYS A 184 6.20 -12.80 -9.90
N CYS A 185 5.87 -12.48 -8.65
CA CYS A 185 4.73 -11.60 -8.34
C CYS A 185 5.02 -10.15 -8.76
N LYS A 186 6.26 -9.68 -8.61
CA LYS A 186 6.65 -8.33 -9.08
C LYS A 186 6.53 -8.22 -10.60
N GLU A 187 6.91 -9.27 -11.34
CA GLU A 187 6.77 -9.32 -12.79
C GLU A 187 5.29 -9.34 -13.21
N GLU A 188 4.46 -10.16 -12.56
CA GLU A 188 3.01 -10.21 -12.83
C GLU A 188 2.31 -8.87 -12.62
N LYS A 189 2.71 -8.09 -11.60
CA LYS A 189 2.14 -6.77 -11.29
C LYS A 189 2.50 -5.68 -12.30
N ARG A 190 3.49 -5.90 -13.17
CA ARG A 190 3.86 -4.94 -14.23
C ARG A 190 2.92 -4.99 -15.43
N ASP A 191 2.06 -6.01 -15.52
CA ASP A 191 1.06 -6.12 -16.58
C ASP A 191 -0.16 -5.28 -16.24
N ASP A 192 -0.38 -4.20 -17.00
CA ASP A 192 -1.52 -3.29 -16.83
C ASP A 192 -2.88 -3.98 -16.99
N ASN A 193 -2.94 -5.17 -17.60
CA ASN A 193 -4.17 -5.96 -17.73
C ASN A 193 -4.47 -6.81 -16.49
N LYS A 194 -3.59 -6.82 -15.47
CA LYS A 194 -3.78 -7.56 -14.22
C LYS A 194 -4.07 -6.61 -13.05
N PRO A 195 -4.64 -7.14 -11.95
CA PRO A 195 -4.68 -6.41 -10.69
C PRO A 195 -3.26 -6.08 -10.22
N ASP A 196 -3.12 -4.97 -9.49
CA ASP A 196 -1.85 -4.49 -8.94
C ASP A 196 -1.37 -5.27 -7.70
N PHE A 197 -2.05 -6.38 -7.39
CA PHE A 197 -1.76 -7.29 -6.30
C PHE A 197 -1.69 -8.74 -6.78
N CYS A 198 -0.90 -9.57 -6.10
CA CYS A 198 -0.73 -10.98 -6.46
C CYS A 198 -1.56 -11.92 -5.57
N ASN A 199 -1.53 -13.24 -5.88
CA ASN A 199 -2.26 -14.25 -5.12
C ASN A 199 -1.88 -14.25 -3.62
N HIS A 200 -0.61 -13.98 -3.29
CA HIS A 200 -0.11 -14.05 -1.91
C HIS A 200 -0.68 -12.93 -1.06
N GLU A 201 -0.82 -11.73 -1.65
CA GLU A 201 -1.39 -10.56 -0.98
C GLU A 201 -2.89 -10.72 -0.83
N LEU A 202 -3.57 -11.22 -1.87
CA LEU A 202 -4.98 -11.56 -1.81
C LEU A 202 -5.25 -12.66 -0.76
N GLU A 203 -4.47 -13.73 -0.71
CA GLU A 203 -4.61 -14.79 0.31
C GLU A 203 -4.49 -14.20 1.71
N LYS A 204 -3.45 -13.39 1.94
CA LYS A 204 -3.24 -12.76 3.25
C LYS A 204 -4.37 -11.79 3.60
N LEU A 205 -4.85 -10.99 2.64
CA LEU A 205 -6.01 -10.11 2.84
C LEU A 205 -7.23 -10.90 3.30
N LEU A 206 -7.59 -11.94 2.53
CA LEU A 206 -8.78 -12.75 2.78
C LEU A 206 -8.63 -13.57 4.06
N ARG A 207 -7.45 -14.11 4.39
CA ARG A 207 -7.20 -14.80 5.66
C ARG A 207 -7.45 -13.90 6.86
N ARG A 208 -7.16 -12.61 6.72
CA ARG A 208 -7.37 -11.63 7.77
C ARG A 208 -8.82 -11.19 7.91
N SER A 209 -9.73 -11.61 7.04
CA SER A 209 -11.18 -11.51 7.30
C SER A 209 -11.64 -12.25 8.56
N GLY A 210 -10.87 -13.26 9.01
CA GLY A 210 -11.29 -14.19 10.08
C GLY A 210 -12.30 -15.26 9.62
N ASN A 211 -12.84 -15.14 8.40
CA ASN A 211 -13.83 -16.05 7.82
C ASN A 211 -13.31 -16.76 6.56
N TYR A 212 -11.99 -16.85 6.40
CA TYR A 212 -11.36 -17.50 5.27
C TYR A 212 -11.73 -18.98 5.20
N SER A 213 -12.43 -19.35 4.13
CA SER A 213 -13.00 -20.68 3.95
C SER A 213 -13.27 -20.94 2.47
N CYS A 214 -13.41 -22.22 2.10
CA CYS A 214 -13.85 -22.60 0.76
C CYS A 214 -15.19 -21.94 0.37
N LYS A 215 -16.09 -21.71 1.33
CA LYS A 215 -17.37 -21.02 1.12
C LYS A 215 -17.14 -19.56 0.70
N LEU A 216 -16.32 -18.82 1.45
CA LEU A 216 -15.98 -17.43 1.13
C LEU A 216 -15.32 -17.33 -0.26
N LEU A 217 -14.33 -18.19 -0.55
CA LEU A 217 -13.60 -18.17 -1.82
C LEU A 217 -14.53 -18.43 -3.01
N ARG A 218 -15.48 -19.36 -2.90
CA ARG A 218 -16.50 -19.61 -3.94
C ARG A 218 -17.40 -18.40 -4.16
N GLN A 219 -17.86 -17.76 -3.08
CA GLN A 219 -18.71 -16.57 -3.17
C GLN A 219 -17.98 -15.42 -3.87
N GLN A 220 -16.72 -15.17 -3.49
CA GLN A 220 -15.89 -14.16 -4.16
C GLN A 220 -15.67 -14.50 -5.64
N ARG A 221 -15.36 -15.77 -5.97
CA ARG A 221 -15.16 -16.18 -7.37
C ARG A 221 -16.40 -15.95 -8.23
N ILE A 222 -17.58 -16.24 -7.72
CA ILE A 222 -18.86 -15.98 -8.42
C ILE A 222 -19.07 -14.47 -8.60
N LYS A 223 -18.83 -13.68 -7.54
CA LYS A 223 -18.94 -12.21 -7.57
C LYS A 223 -18.03 -11.58 -8.64
N TRP A 224 -16.78 -12.06 -8.72
CA TRP A 224 -15.75 -11.54 -9.62
C TRP A 224 -15.66 -12.27 -10.97
N HIS A 225 -16.68 -13.04 -11.35
CA HIS A 225 -16.72 -13.67 -12.67
C HIS A 225 -16.71 -12.59 -13.78
N PRO A 226 -15.89 -12.72 -14.84
CA PRO A 226 -15.74 -11.69 -15.88
C PRO A 226 -17.09 -11.29 -16.50
N ASP A 227 -17.94 -12.25 -16.87
CA ASP A 227 -19.26 -11.97 -17.45
C ASP A 227 -20.22 -11.22 -16.50
N GLN A 228 -20.12 -11.47 -15.19
CA GLN A 228 -20.93 -10.75 -14.21
C GLN A 228 -20.39 -9.34 -14.01
N PHE A 229 -19.06 -9.22 -13.91
CA PHE A 229 -18.36 -7.96 -13.68
C PHE A 229 -18.49 -6.98 -14.86
N ALA A 230 -18.45 -7.48 -16.11
CA ALA A 230 -18.55 -6.65 -17.32
C ALA A 230 -19.83 -5.79 -17.37
N LYS A 231 -20.91 -6.23 -16.72
CA LYS A 231 -22.19 -5.50 -16.60
C LYS A 231 -22.10 -4.22 -15.77
N TYR A 232 -21.03 -4.08 -14.98
CA TYR A 232 -20.78 -2.92 -14.11
C TYR A 232 -19.71 -1.98 -14.69
N CYS A 233 -19.13 -2.32 -15.84
CA CYS A 233 -18.05 -1.58 -16.46
C CYS A 233 -18.58 -0.60 -17.51
N ARG A 234 -17.96 0.59 -17.57
CA ARG A 234 -18.14 1.54 -18.67
C ARG A 234 -17.63 0.94 -19.97
N GLU A 235 -18.27 1.25 -21.11
CA GLU A 235 -18.00 0.61 -22.41
C GLU A 235 -16.54 0.75 -22.86
N ASP A 236 -15.97 1.94 -22.72
CA ASP A 236 -14.59 2.30 -23.12
C ASP A 236 -13.51 1.58 -22.29
N CYS A 237 -13.80 1.22 -21.05
CA CYS A 237 -12.87 0.51 -20.16
C CYS A 237 -13.22 -0.98 -19.99
N ARG A 238 -14.33 -1.46 -20.57
CA ARG A 238 -14.91 -2.77 -20.26
C ARG A 238 -13.94 -3.90 -20.51
N GLU A 239 -13.25 -3.90 -21.64
CA GLU A 239 -12.32 -4.98 -22.00
C GLU A 239 -11.18 -5.09 -20.98
N VAL A 240 -10.51 -3.98 -20.67
CA VAL A 240 -9.38 -3.94 -19.73
C VAL A 240 -9.82 -4.36 -18.33
N LEU A 241 -10.94 -3.81 -17.84
CA LEU A 241 -11.46 -4.14 -16.52
C LEU A 241 -11.94 -5.59 -16.42
N THR A 242 -12.49 -6.16 -17.50
CA THR A 242 -12.90 -7.57 -17.55
C THR A 242 -11.69 -8.51 -17.52
N ARG A 243 -10.58 -8.17 -18.18
CA ARG A 243 -9.32 -8.93 -18.06
C ARG A 243 -8.77 -8.93 -16.63
N LYS A 244 -8.85 -7.79 -15.93
CA LYS A 244 -8.49 -7.72 -14.50
C LYS A 244 -9.39 -8.59 -13.62
N ALA A 245 -10.70 -8.59 -13.89
CA ALA A 245 -11.65 -9.45 -13.19
C ALA A 245 -11.38 -10.94 -13.44
N ASP A 246 -11.07 -11.32 -14.68
CA ASP A 246 -10.68 -12.70 -15.02
C ASP A 246 -9.42 -13.15 -14.26
N SER A 247 -8.38 -12.30 -14.22
CA SER A 247 -7.18 -12.55 -13.43
C SER A 247 -7.48 -12.73 -11.93
N LEU A 248 -8.34 -11.87 -11.34
CA LEU A 248 -8.79 -12.01 -9.96
C LEU A 248 -9.60 -13.30 -9.73
N CYS A 249 -10.50 -13.65 -10.66
CA CYS A 249 -11.28 -14.88 -10.64
C CYS A 249 -10.37 -16.12 -10.65
N ALA A 250 -9.32 -16.11 -11.48
CA ALA A 250 -8.31 -17.15 -11.53
C ALA A 250 -7.51 -17.26 -10.22
N MET A 251 -7.07 -16.13 -9.65
CA MET A 251 -6.40 -16.10 -8.34
C MET A 251 -7.27 -16.74 -7.24
N LEU A 252 -8.56 -16.38 -7.17
CA LEU A 252 -9.52 -16.96 -6.24
C LEU A 252 -9.72 -18.48 -6.48
N GLY A 253 -9.68 -18.92 -7.74
CA GLY A 253 -9.70 -20.33 -8.13
C GLY A 253 -8.50 -21.11 -7.57
N SER A 254 -7.29 -20.59 -7.74
CA SER A 254 -6.06 -21.18 -7.21
C SER A 254 -6.07 -21.27 -5.68
N LEU A 255 -6.54 -20.23 -4.99
CA LEU A 255 -6.70 -20.23 -3.54
C LEU A 255 -7.74 -21.25 -3.05
N LEU A 256 -8.83 -21.42 -3.80
CA LEU A 256 -9.85 -22.44 -3.51
C LEU A 256 -9.31 -23.86 -3.65
N ALA A 257 -8.49 -24.13 -4.67
CA ALA A 257 -7.83 -25.44 -4.85
C ALA A 257 -6.90 -25.74 -3.66
N LYS A 258 -6.01 -24.79 -3.33
CA LYS A 258 -5.07 -24.89 -2.20
C LYS A 258 -5.78 -25.14 -0.86
N GLU A 259 -6.92 -24.50 -0.62
CA GLU A 259 -7.67 -24.69 0.64
C GLU A 259 -8.43 -26.04 0.68
N LYS A 260 -8.86 -26.58 -0.47
CA LYS A 260 -9.45 -27.92 -0.55
C LYS A 260 -8.43 -29.02 -0.23
N GLU A 261 -7.22 -28.91 -0.75
CA GLU A 261 -6.13 -29.88 -0.51
C GLU A 261 -5.81 -29.98 0.98
N LYS A 262 -5.73 -28.85 1.70
CA LYS A 262 -5.52 -28.81 3.16
C LYS A 262 -6.62 -29.52 3.96
N GLY A 263 -7.84 -29.57 3.43
CA GLY A 263 -8.97 -30.24 4.08
C GLY A 263 -8.95 -31.76 3.93
N GLN A 264 -8.23 -32.30 2.94
CA GLN A 264 -8.13 -33.75 2.70
C GLN A 264 -7.01 -34.41 3.50
N SER A 265 -6.04 -33.63 4.01
CA SER A 265 -4.90 -34.13 4.80
C SER A 265 -5.17 -34.20 6.31
N LYS A 266 -6.42 -34.06 6.76
CA LYS A 266 -6.83 -34.14 8.16
C LYS A 266 -7.75 -35.33 8.38
#